data_AF-A0A1S4CK86-F1
#
_entry.id   AF-A0A1S4CK86-F1
#
_cell.length_a   1.000
_cell.length_b   1.000
_cell.length_c   1.000
_cell.angle_alpha   90.00
_cell.angle_beta   90.00
_cell.angle_gamma   90.00
#
_symmetry.space_group_name_H-M   'P 1'
#
loop_
_entity.id
_entity.type
_entity.pdbx_description
1 polymer ?
#
loop_
_entity_poly.entity_id
_entity_poly.type
_entity_poly.pdbx_seq_one_letter_code
_entity_poly.pdbx_strand_id
1 'polypeptide(L)'
;LWYLRLTVIQTQDLQLGSGGSEPKVRSPDLYVKAQLGAQLFKTSRTTVGSSSSASNPTWNEDLVFVAAEPFEPFLVITVEDVTNCQVVGYAKVQVTSIDKRTDDKSEPRSRWFNLVGDEKKPYAGRIHVRVCLEGGYHVLDEAAHLTSDVRATAKQLSKPPFGLLEVGIRGANNLLPVKTKDGTRGTTDAYVVAKYGPKWVRTRTILDRFNPRWNEQYTWDVYDPCTVLTIGVFDNGRYKHDDDGHGHKKDVRLGKLRVRLSTLDTNKMYMGTYSLMVLLPSGAKKMGDIEIALRFTCSSWLSLIQAYTNPMLPRMHYVRPFGPAQQDILRHTAMRIVTARLARSEPALGQEVVQCMLDSDTHIWSMRRSKSNWFRVVGCLSRAATLVRWLDGIRTWVHPPTTILVHILLIAIVLCPHLVLPTICMYAFLIISLRFRYRQRVAITMDPRLSHVDAIGPDELDEEFDGFPTSRPMEHVRVRYDRLRALAGRAQTLLGDVAAQGERLEALFNWRDPRATGIFVVVCLFASLVFYVVPFKAFVLGSGLYYLRHPRFRDDMPSVPVNFFRRLPPLSDQIL
;
A
#
# COMPACT_ATOMS: atom_id res chain seq x y z
N LEU A 1 9.03 -11.96 5.05
CA LEU A 1 10.02 -10.87 5.28
C LEU A 1 9.78 -10.35 6.69
N TRP A 2 10.81 -9.89 7.39
CA TRP A 2 10.78 -9.34 8.75
C TRP A 2 11.37 -7.92 8.73
N TYR A 3 10.96 -7.06 9.67
CA TYR A 3 11.73 -5.85 9.97
C TYR A 3 12.78 -6.15 11.04
N LEU A 4 14.04 -5.83 10.76
CA LEU A 4 15.12 -5.90 11.75
C LEU A 4 15.38 -4.47 12.22
N ARG A 5 15.17 -4.22 13.51
CA ARG A 5 15.45 -2.91 14.13
C ARG A 5 16.76 -2.99 14.90
N LEU A 6 17.68 -2.10 14.56
CA LEU A 6 18.94 -1.85 15.25
C LEU A 6 18.86 -0.45 15.89
N THR A 7 18.76 -0.37 17.21
CA THR A 7 18.95 0.88 17.95
C THR A 7 20.42 1.00 18.33
N VAL A 8 21.10 2.01 17.79
CA VAL A 8 22.48 2.35 18.17
C VAL A 8 22.41 3.32 19.36
N ILE A 9 22.83 2.87 20.54
CA ILE A 9 22.68 3.66 21.77
C ILE A 9 23.93 4.51 21.97
N GLN A 10 25.07 3.86 22.22
CA GLN A 10 26.32 4.52 22.55
C GLN A 10 27.52 3.63 22.24
N THR A 11 28.71 4.19 22.34
CA THR A 11 29.98 3.44 22.34
C THR A 11 30.73 3.68 23.64
N GLN A 12 31.71 2.83 23.92
CA GLN A 12 32.58 2.96 25.08
C GLN A 12 34.01 2.57 24.71
N ASP A 13 34.98 3.25 25.31
CA ASP A 13 36.41 2.95 25.17
C ASP A 13 36.90 2.97 23.71
N LEU A 14 36.36 3.87 22.88
CA LEU A 14 36.76 3.99 21.47
C LEU A 14 38.21 4.42 21.33
N GLN A 15 39.01 3.61 20.63
CA GLN A 15 40.40 3.94 20.33
C GLN A 15 40.50 4.70 19.02
N LEU A 16 40.44 6.02 19.09
CA LEU A 16 40.68 6.88 17.94
C LEU A 16 42.19 6.87 17.60
N GLY A 17 42.52 6.71 16.32
CA GLY A 17 43.89 6.63 15.84
C GLY A 17 44.67 7.90 16.20
N SER A 18 45.51 7.83 17.22
CA SER A 18 46.58 8.81 17.44
C SER A 18 47.68 8.52 16.43
N GLY A 19 47.66 9.22 15.29
CA GLY A 19 48.70 9.17 14.29
C GLY A 19 49.30 10.55 14.08
N GLY A 20 50.51 10.76 14.60
CA GLY A 20 51.39 11.88 14.21
C GLY A 20 51.20 13.18 14.97
N SER A 21 52.31 13.69 15.50
CA SER A 21 52.49 14.97 16.17
C SER A 21 52.00 16.17 15.35
N GLU A 22 50.91 16.83 15.76
CA GLU A 22 50.62 18.27 15.60
C GLU A 22 49.39 18.65 16.46
N PRO A 23 49.21 19.92 16.88
CA PRO A 23 48.32 20.26 17.98
C PRO A 23 46.82 20.17 17.61
N LYS A 24 46.04 19.65 18.56
CA LYS A 24 44.56 19.58 18.61
C LYS A 24 43.85 20.78 17.95
N VAL A 25 42.93 20.53 17.01
CA VAL A 25 41.72 21.38 16.86
C VAL A 25 40.43 20.64 16.47
N ARG A 26 40.44 19.51 15.73
CA ARG A 26 39.16 18.88 15.32
C ARG A 26 38.77 17.71 16.23
N SER A 27 37.69 17.90 16.98
CA SER A 27 36.89 16.81 17.54
C SER A 27 36.47 15.88 16.40
N PRO A 28 36.73 14.56 16.48
CA PRO A 28 36.34 13.63 15.43
C PRO A 28 34.82 13.53 15.34
N ASP A 29 34.32 13.59 14.11
CA ASP A 29 32.92 13.37 13.78
C ASP A 29 32.71 11.88 13.52
N LEU A 30 31.94 11.23 14.40
CA LEU A 30 31.69 9.79 14.33
C LEU A 30 30.28 9.52 13.83
N TYR A 31 30.14 8.48 13.02
CA TYR A 31 28.84 7.87 12.74
C TYR A 31 28.96 6.35 12.71
N VAL A 32 27.82 5.70 12.96
CA VAL A 32 27.71 4.25 12.88
C VAL A 32 27.01 3.89 11.58
N LYS A 33 27.62 2.97 10.85
CA LYS A 33 27.10 2.39 9.62
C LYS A 33 26.75 0.94 9.89
N ALA A 34 25.56 0.54 9.50
CA ALA A 34 25.10 -0.83 9.65
C ALA A 34 24.69 -1.40 8.28
N GLN A 35 25.14 -2.61 8.02
CA GLN A 35 24.96 -3.31 6.75
C GLN A 35 24.33 -4.68 6.97
N LEU A 36 23.23 -4.95 6.24
CA LEU A 36 22.55 -6.24 6.18
C LEU A 36 22.40 -6.64 4.70
N GLY A 37 23.26 -7.54 4.23
CA GLY A 37 23.36 -7.89 2.80
C GLY A 37 23.65 -6.64 1.95
N ALA A 38 22.73 -6.32 1.03
CA ALA A 38 22.81 -5.15 0.14
C ALA A 38 22.16 -3.86 0.73
N GLN A 39 21.70 -3.89 1.98
CA GLN A 39 21.15 -2.72 2.66
C GLN A 39 22.21 -2.07 3.53
N LEU A 40 22.29 -0.74 3.48
CA LEU A 40 23.27 0.04 4.20
C LEU A 40 22.61 1.31 4.72
N PHE A 41 22.57 1.46 6.04
CA PHE A 41 22.06 2.65 6.71
C PHE A 41 23.13 3.25 7.62
N LYS A 42 23.06 4.56 7.84
CA LYS A 42 24.01 5.34 8.62
C LYS A 42 23.24 6.15 9.65
N THR A 43 23.79 6.27 10.86
CA THR A 43 23.29 7.21 11.87
C THR A 43 23.66 8.64 11.52
N SER A 44 23.10 9.61 12.25
CA SER A 44 23.62 10.98 12.25
C SER A 44 25.07 11.04 12.75
N ARG A 45 25.71 12.17 12.46
CA ARG A 45 27.08 12.45 12.88
C ARG A 45 27.06 13.05 14.28
N THR A 46 27.90 12.52 15.16
CA THR A 46 28.07 13.02 16.54
C THR A 46 29.51 13.46 16.75
N THR A 47 29.68 14.68 17.25
CA THR A 47 30.98 15.24 17.66
C THR A 47 31.36 14.73 19.04
N VAL A 48 32.59 14.27 19.24
CA VAL A 48 33.10 13.93 20.58
C VAL A 48 33.60 15.20 21.27
N GLY A 49 32.95 15.62 22.36
CA GLY A 49 33.30 16.81 23.13
C GLY A 49 34.49 16.60 24.07
N SER A 50 35.26 17.66 24.32
CA SER A 50 36.48 17.64 25.14
C SER A 50 36.26 17.59 26.67
N SER A 51 35.02 17.46 27.15
CA SER A 51 34.71 17.36 28.59
C SER A 51 34.65 15.90 29.05
N SER A 52 35.15 15.63 30.26
CA SER A 52 35.36 14.29 30.83
C SER A 52 34.10 13.43 31.02
N SER A 53 32.90 13.99 30.86
CA SER A 53 31.62 13.26 30.85
C SER A 53 31.11 12.90 29.44
N ALA A 54 31.79 13.36 28.38
CA ALA A 54 31.39 13.25 26.97
C ALA A 54 32.41 12.46 26.11
N SER A 55 33.20 11.57 26.71
CA SER A 55 34.18 10.73 25.98
C SER A 55 33.55 9.62 25.13
N ASN A 56 32.26 9.34 25.34
CA ASN A 56 31.53 8.25 24.72
C ASN A 56 30.40 8.82 23.85
N PRO A 57 30.50 8.79 22.51
CA PRO A 57 29.45 9.30 21.65
C PRO A 57 28.18 8.45 21.79
N THR A 58 27.05 9.16 21.82
CA THR A 58 25.70 8.61 21.92
C THR A 58 24.91 9.02 20.67
N TRP A 59 24.05 8.12 20.18
CA TRP A 59 23.19 8.39 19.02
C TRP A 59 21.72 8.23 19.38
N ASN A 60 21.36 7.12 20.04
CA ASN A 60 19.97 6.74 20.32
C ASN A 60 19.09 6.71 19.05
N GLU A 61 19.64 6.21 17.95
CA GLU A 61 18.96 6.16 16.65
C GLU A 61 18.58 4.75 16.24
N ASP A 62 17.40 4.63 15.61
CA ASP A 62 16.88 3.38 15.07
C ASP A 62 17.16 3.26 13.56
N LEU A 63 17.94 2.25 13.20
CA LEU A 63 18.15 1.80 11.83
C LEU A 63 17.27 0.57 11.58
N VAL A 64 16.38 0.63 10.60
CA VAL A 64 15.42 -0.43 10.30
C VAL A 64 15.72 -1.04 8.94
N PHE A 65 15.86 -2.36 8.90
CA PHE A 65 16.19 -3.14 7.72
C PHE A 65 15.06 -4.13 7.38
N VAL A 66 14.99 -4.55 6.13
CA VAL A 66 14.12 -5.66 5.71
C VAL A 66 14.94 -6.95 5.69
N ALA A 67 14.71 -7.84 6.65
CA ALA A 67 15.34 -9.15 6.71
C ALA A 67 14.44 -10.19 6.02
N ALA A 68 15.03 -11.12 5.29
CA ALA A 68 14.28 -12.07 4.48
C ALA A 68 14.71 -13.49 4.83
N GLU A 69 13.79 -14.44 5.05
CA GLU A 69 14.14 -15.84 5.36
C GLU A 69 14.46 -16.64 4.07
N PRO A 70 15.56 -17.41 4.00
CA PRO A 70 16.61 -17.59 5.02
C PRO A 70 17.43 -16.31 5.24
N PHE A 71 17.68 -15.98 6.51
CA PHE A 71 18.31 -14.73 6.90
C PHE A 71 19.78 -14.64 6.44
N GLU A 72 20.21 -13.42 6.12
CA GLU A 72 21.63 -13.11 5.98
C GLU A 72 22.39 -13.51 7.25
N PRO A 73 23.61 -14.06 7.15
CA PRO A 73 24.29 -14.64 8.30
C PRO A 73 24.68 -13.59 9.35
N PHE A 74 25.10 -12.39 8.90
CA PHE A 74 25.64 -11.35 9.76
C PHE A 74 25.03 -9.98 9.46
N LEU A 75 24.70 -9.25 10.53
CA LEU A 75 24.55 -7.80 10.54
C LEU A 75 25.92 -7.20 10.90
N VAL A 76 26.51 -6.43 10.00
CA VAL A 76 27.81 -5.80 10.20
C VAL A 76 27.59 -4.37 10.66
N ILE A 77 28.18 -3.98 11.79
CA ILE A 77 28.10 -2.64 12.37
C ILE A 77 29.52 -2.07 12.39
N THR A 78 29.74 -0.95 11.72
CA THR A 78 31.04 -0.30 11.55
C THR A 78 30.96 1.12 12.10
N VAL A 79 31.92 1.50 12.95
CA VAL A 79 32.09 2.87 13.41
C VAL A 79 33.13 3.53 12.51
N GLU A 80 32.74 4.63 11.86
CA GLU A 80 33.61 5.38 10.95
C GLU A 80 33.84 6.80 11.48
N ASP A 81 35.09 7.26 11.38
CA ASP A 81 35.51 8.65 11.61
C ASP A 81 35.45 9.40 10.28
N VAL A 82 34.52 10.36 10.18
CA VAL A 82 34.33 11.19 8.99
C VAL A 82 35.51 12.12 8.78
N THR A 83 36.09 12.64 9.87
CA THR A 83 37.12 13.67 9.81
C THR A 83 38.40 13.12 9.18
N ASN A 84 38.71 11.86 9.49
CA ASN A 84 39.88 11.16 8.98
C ASN A 84 39.55 10.16 7.87
N CYS A 85 38.27 10.00 7.49
CA CYS A 85 37.78 9.01 6.54
C CYS A 85 38.27 7.57 6.85
N GLN A 86 38.36 7.22 8.14
CA GLN A 86 38.90 5.93 8.59
C GLN A 86 37.86 5.11 9.36
N VAL A 87 37.92 3.79 9.19
CA VAL A 87 37.13 2.85 9.98
C VAL A 87 37.80 2.69 11.34
N VAL A 88 37.09 3.03 12.41
CA VAL A 88 37.59 2.89 13.79
C VAL A 88 37.53 1.42 14.20
N GLY A 89 36.44 0.74 13.87
CA GLY A 89 36.29 -0.70 14.10
C GLY A 89 34.93 -1.23 13.68
N TYR A 90 34.78 -2.54 13.67
CA TYR A 90 33.54 -3.20 13.28
C TYR A 90 33.15 -4.35 14.21
N ALA A 91 31.85 -4.61 14.31
CA ALA A 91 31.26 -5.74 15.00
C ALA A 91 30.36 -6.53 14.05
N LYS A 92 30.39 -7.85 14.14
CA LYS A 92 29.51 -8.76 13.38
C LYS A 92 28.52 -9.41 14.34
N VAL A 93 27.23 -9.20 14.12
CA VAL A 93 26.15 -9.81 14.90
C VAL A 93 25.50 -10.91 14.07
N GLN A 94 25.51 -12.14 14.57
CA GLN A 94 24.82 -13.25 13.91
C GLN A 94 23.30 -13.06 13.95
N VAL A 95 22.65 -13.00 12.79
CA VAL A 95 21.20 -12.70 12.72
C VAL A 95 20.34 -13.78 13.36
N THR A 96 20.82 -15.03 13.36
CA THR A 96 20.16 -16.17 14.02
C THR A 96 20.11 -16.06 15.54
N SER A 97 21.01 -15.28 16.16
CA SER A 97 21.06 -15.07 17.62
C SER A 97 20.25 -13.84 18.10
N ILE A 98 19.59 -13.14 17.17
CA ILE A 98 18.75 -11.97 17.44
C ILE A 98 17.37 -12.42 17.92
N ASP A 99 16.93 -11.83 19.02
CA ASP A 99 15.62 -12.12 19.62
C ASP A 99 14.48 -11.64 18.70
N LYS A 100 13.44 -12.47 18.57
CA LYS A 100 12.22 -12.14 17.81
C LYS A 100 11.20 -11.51 18.74
N ARG A 101 10.77 -10.29 18.43
CA ARG A 101 9.75 -9.55 19.17
C ARG A 101 8.40 -9.63 18.44
N THR A 102 7.36 -10.07 19.15
CA THR A 102 6.00 -10.20 18.60
C THR A 102 5.04 -9.14 19.12
N ASP A 103 5.29 -8.59 20.30
CA ASP A 103 4.43 -7.66 21.03
C ASP A 103 4.99 -6.23 21.07
N ASP A 104 4.13 -5.29 21.48
CA ASP A 104 4.43 -3.86 21.58
C ASP A 104 5.05 -3.46 22.93
N LYS A 105 4.93 -4.29 23.96
CA LYS A 105 5.33 -3.99 25.33
C LYS A 105 6.73 -4.50 25.67
N SER A 106 7.15 -5.64 25.12
CA SER A 106 8.48 -6.16 25.37
C SER A 106 9.55 -5.22 24.84
N GLU A 107 10.46 -4.86 25.75
CA GLU A 107 11.67 -4.14 25.39
C GLU A 107 12.77 -5.13 24.99
N PRO A 108 13.37 -4.98 23.80
CA PRO A 108 14.46 -5.86 23.43
C PRO A 108 15.68 -5.62 24.31
N ARG A 109 16.39 -6.72 24.62
CA ARG A 109 17.61 -6.68 25.43
C ARG A 109 18.69 -5.88 24.71
N SER A 110 19.28 -4.92 25.41
CA SER A 110 20.47 -4.21 24.93
C SER A 110 21.72 -5.05 25.20
N ARG A 111 22.65 -5.10 24.25
CA ARG A 111 23.89 -5.90 24.36
C ARG A 111 25.10 -5.04 23.96
N TRP A 112 26.24 -5.32 24.59
CA TRP A 112 27.53 -4.74 24.21
C TRP A 112 28.27 -5.67 23.27
N PHE A 113 28.84 -5.12 22.20
CA PHE A 113 29.69 -5.85 21.27
C PHE A 113 31.07 -5.21 21.21
N ASN A 114 32.10 -6.04 21.20
CA ASN A 114 33.47 -5.57 21.02
C ASN A 114 33.68 -5.21 19.55
N LEU A 115 34.29 -4.05 19.31
CA LEU A 115 34.69 -3.59 17.99
C LEU A 115 36.08 -4.15 17.67
N VAL A 116 36.16 -4.86 16.55
CA VAL A 116 37.42 -5.36 15.99
C VAL A 116 38.04 -4.23 15.17
N GLY A 117 39.27 -3.86 15.53
CA GLY A 117 40.06 -2.84 14.84
C GLY A 117 40.97 -3.42 13.76
N ASP A 118 42.02 -2.67 13.43
CA ASP A 118 43.05 -3.06 12.47
C ASP A 118 44.07 -4.05 13.07
N GLU A 119 44.92 -4.69 12.25
CA GLU A 119 45.88 -5.72 12.71
C GLU A 119 46.81 -5.22 13.83
N LYS A 120 47.13 -3.92 13.83
CA LYS A 120 47.95 -3.28 14.86
C LYS A 120 47.22 -3.05 16.19
N LYS A 121 45.88 -3.01 16.18
CA LYS A 121 45.01 -2.76 17.34
C LYS A 121 43.73 -3.61 17.23
N PRO A 122 43.77 -4.87 17.70
CA PRO A 122 42.65 -5.80 17.52
C PRO A 122 41.39 -5.37 18.28
N TYR A 123 41.53 -4.60 19.36
CA TYR A 123 40.42 -4.05 20.13
C TYR A 123 40.29 -2.54 19.89
N ALA A 124 39.19 -2.13 19.28
CA ALA A 124 38.90 -0.73 18.94
C ALA A 124 37.87 -0.06 19.87
N GLY A 125 37.36 -0.80 20.86
CA GLY A 125 36.34 -0.33 21.82
C GLY A 125 35.11 -1.23 21.85
N ARG A 126 34.00 -0.73 22.40
CA ARG A 126 32.72 -1.43 22.51
C ARG A 126 31.58 -0.58 21.99
N ILE A 127 30.57 -1.24 21.43
CA ILE A 127 29.33 -0.60 20.99
C ILE A 127 28.12 -1.21 21.71
N HIS A 128 27.26 -0.35 22.24
CA HIS A 128 26.01 -0.71 22.89
C HIS A 128 24.87 -0.58 21.91
N VAL A 129 24.22 -1.70 21.62
CA VAL A 129 23.12 -1.74 20.66
C VAL A 129 21.96 -2.56 21.19
N ARG A 130 20.78 -2.26 20.68
CA ARG A 130 19.59 -3.09 20.85
C ARG A 130 19.18 -3.60 19.48
N VAL A 131 19.13 -4.92 19.31
CA VAL A 131 18.78 -5.54 18.03
C VAL A 131 17.63 -6.49 18.22
N CYS A 132 16.60 -6.38 17.37
CA CYS A 132 15.47 -7.31 17.38
C CYS A 132 14.86 -7.53 16.00
N LEU A 133 14.29 -8.72 15.80
CA LEU A 133 13.47 -9.05 14.63
C LEU A 133 12.01 -8.82 14.98
N GLU A 134 11.37 -7.83 14.36
CA GLU A 134 10.00 -7.44 14.64
C GLU A 134 9.01 -8.28 13.83
N GLY A 135 8.37 -9.22 14.50
CA GLY A 135 7.34 -10.10 13.94
C GLY A 135 5.93 -9.55 14.03
N GLY A 136 5.70 -8.54 14.87
CA GLY A 136 4.40 -7.91 15.06
C GLY A 136 3.94 -7.00 13.91
N TYR A 137 4.84 -6.66 12.98
CA TYR A 137 4.49 -5.89 11.78
C TYR A 137 4.18 -6.82 10.59
N HIS A 138 3.34 -6.32 9.68
CA HIS A 138 3.29 -6.80 8.31
C HIS A 138 4.36 -6.04 7.49
N VAL A 139 5.26 -6.76 6.80
CA VAL A 139 6.24 -6.13 5.92
C VAL A 139 5.59 -5.81 4.58
N LEU A 140 5.39 -4.51 4.32
CA LEU A 140 4.74 -4.03 3.11
C LEU A 140 5.70 -4.13 1.92
N ASP A 141 5.36 -4.96 0.93
CA ASP A 141 5.95 -4.96 -0.42
C ASP A 141 4.98 -4.36 -1.47
N GLU A 142 3.72 -4.17 -1.11
CA GLU A 142 2.65 -3.58 -1.91
C GLU A 142 2.22 -2.21 -1.35
N ALA A 143 1.50 -1.43 -2.16
CA ALA A 143 0.81 -0.25 -1.67
C ALA A 143 -0.32 -0.64 -0.71
N ALA A 144 -0.46 0.08 0.41
CA ALA A 144 -1.39 -0.28 1.49
C ALA A 144 -2.87 -0.40 1.06
N HIS A 145 -3.28 0.31 0.00
CA HIS A 145 -4.66 0.28 -0.52
C HIS A 145 -4.92 -0.85 -1.53
N LEU A 146 -3.86 -1.48 -2.07
CA LEU A 146 -3.90 -2.56 -3.06
C LEU A 146 -3.38 -3.88 -2.49
N THR A 147 -3.30 -3.98 -1.18
CA THR A 147 -2.59 -5.09 -0.57
C THR A 147 -3.38 -6.40 -0.67
N SER A 148 -2.65 -7.50 -0.88
CA SER A 148 -3.14 -8.85 -1.02
C SER A 148 -2.94 -9.70 0.25
N ASP A 149 -2.13 -9.23 1.21
CA ASP A 149 -1.99 -9.80 2.56
C ASP A 149 -1.93 -8.68 3.60
N VAL A 150 -2.44 -8.94 4.80
CA VAL A 150 -2.35 -8.00 5.93
C VAL A 150 -1.83 -8.67 7.20
N ARG A 151 -1.39 -9.93 7.11
CA ARG A 151 -0.96 -10.69 8.28
C ARG A 151 0.37 -10.19 8.83
N ALA A 152 0.50 -10.28 10.15
CA ALA A 152 1.77 -10.09 10.81
C ALA A 152 2.80 -11.11 10.32
N THR A 153 4.06 -10.72 10.35
CA THR A 153 5.17 -11.57 9.92
C THR A 153 5.30 -12.81 10.79
N ALA A 154 5.10 -12.66 12.11
CA ALA A 154 5.10 -13.78 13.03
C ALA A 154 3.85 -14.65 12.82
N LYS A 155 4.05 -15.91 12.44
CA LYS A 155 2.97 -16.87 12.22
C LYS A 155 2.08 -17.08 13.46
N GLN A 156 2.62 -16.90 14.67
CA GLN A 156 1.87 -16.99 15.93
C GLN A 156 0.75 -15.93 16.04
N LEU A 157 0.90 -14.79 15.37
CA LEU A 157 -0.10 -13.73 15.31
C LEU A 157 -1.04 -13.86 14.11
N SER A 158 -0.81 -14.85 13.24
CA SER A 158 -1.66 -15.09 12.08
C SER A 158 -2.99 -15.67 12.53
N LYS A 159 -4.08 -15.04 12.09
CA LYS A 159 -5.41 -15.62 12.18
C LYS A 159 -5.54 -16.80 11.20
N PRO A 160 -6.43 -17.77 11.47
CA PRO A 160 -6.77 -18.78 10.46
C PRO A 160 -7.40 -18.10 9.23
N PRO A 161 -7.28 -18.72 8.04
CA PRO A 161 -7.96 -18.21 6.86
C PRO A 161 -9.47 -18.31 7.04
N PHE A 162 -10.21 -17.28 6.61
CA PHE A 162 -11.66 -17.26 6.75
C PHE A 162 -12.39 -17.67 5.46
N GLY A 163 -11.69 -17.65 4.32
CA GLY A 163 -12.24 -18.04 3.02
C GLY A 163 -11.20 -18.59 2.05
N LEU A 164 -11.67 -19.07 0.91
CA LEU A 164 -10.86 -19.60 -0.18
C LEU A 164 -11.19 -18.83 -1.47
N LEU A 165 -10.15 -18.34 -2.14
CA LEU A 165 -10.23 -17.72 -3.45
C LEU A 165 -9.75 -18.72 -4.51
N GLU A 166 -10.62 -19.04 -5.45
CA GLU A 166 -10.30 -19.84 -6.61
C GLU A 166 -10.24 -18.96 -7.85
N VAL A 167 -9.14 -19.07 -8.60
CA VAL A 167 -8.91 -18.33 -9.84
C VAL A 167 -8.62 -19.33 -10.95
N GLY A 168 -9.46 -19.34 -11.97
CA GLY A 168 -9.22 -20.04 -13.23
C GLY A 168 -8.75 -19.06 -14.29
N ILE A 169 -7.49 -19.18 -14.72
CA ILE A 169 -6.92 -18.44 -15.85
C ILE A 169 -7.17 -19.28 -17.11
N ARG A 170 -8.21 -18.91 -17.88
CA ARG A 170 -8.67 -19.72 -19.01
C ARG A 170 -7.88 -19.41 -20.28
N GLY A 171 -7.86 -18.16 -20.70
CA GLY A 171 -7.24 -17.74 -21.95
C GLY A 171 -7.27 -16.25 -22.15
N ALA A 172 -6.79 -15.79 -23.30
CA ALA A 172 -6.98 -14.43 -23.78
C ALA A 172 -7.47 -14.46 -25.23
N ASN A 173 -8.13 -13.38 -25.65
CA ASN A 173 -8.64 -13.18 -26.99
C ASN A 173 -8.08 -11.89 -27.59
N ASN A 174 -7.84 -11.91 -28.90
CA ASN A 174 -7.47 -10.75 -29.70
C ASN A 174 -6.26 -9.98 -29.15
N LEU A 175 -5.22 -10.70 -28.68
CA LEU A 175 -3.99 -10.05 -28.26
C LEU A 175 -3.34 -9.35 -29.45
N LEU A 176 -2.86 -8.13 -29.25
CA LEU A 176 -2.15 -7.38 -30.28
C LEU A 176 -0.69 -7.84 -30.42
N PRO A 177 -0.14 -7.86 -31.65
CA PRO A 177 1.26 -8.15 -31.86
C PRO A 177 2.15 -7.11 -31.20
N VAL A 178 3.04 -7.57 -30.33
CA VAL A 178 4.04 -6.73 -29.64
C VAL A 178 5.43 -6.86 -30.26
N LYS A 179 5.74 -8.02 -30.84
CA LYS A 179 7.01 -8.28 -31.51
C LYS A 179 6.80 -8.42 -33.00
N THR A 180 7.75 -7.96 -33.79
CA THR A 180 7.89 -8.32 -35.20
C THR A 180 8.91 -9.45 -35.34
N LYS A 181 8.51 -10.49 -36.08
CA LYS A 181 9.35 -11.60 -36.53
C LYS A 181 9.59 -11.41 -38.03
N ASP A 182 10.86 -11.48 -38.44
CA ASP A 182 11.30 -11.40 -39.84
C ASP A 182 10.82 -10.13 -40.58
N GLY A 183 10.71 -9.01 -39.85
CA GLY A 183 10.30 -7.69 -40.37
C GLY A 183 8.84 -7.55 -40.80
N THR A 184 8.08 -8.66 -40.85
CA THR A 184 6.75 -8.69 -41.49
C THR A 184 5.66 -9.36 -40.66
N ARG A 185 6.01 -10.34 -39.80
CA ARG A 185 5.02 -11.11 -39.02
C ARG A 185 4.97 -10.63 -37.58
N GLY A 186 3.83 -10.07 -37.17
CA GLY A 186 3.56 -9.81 -35.76
C GLY A 186 3.47 -11.11 -34.95
N THR A 187 4.10 -11.17 -33.79
CA THR A 187 4.09 -12.34 -32.88
C THR A 187 3.89 -11.88 -31.43
N THR A 188 3.34 -12.75 -30.59
CA THR A 188 3.15 -12.49 -29.15
C THR A 188 3.23 -13.81 -28.39
N ASP A 189 4.13 -13.84 -27.41
CA ASP A 189 4.46 -14.98 -26.57
C ASP A 189 3.89 -14.73 -25.17
N ALA A 190 2.60 -14.98 -25.01
CA ALA A 190 1.86 -14.54 -23.85
C ALA A 190 1.98 -15.50 -22.65
N TYR A 191 2.10 -14.94 -21.46
CA TYR A 191 1.92 -15.63 -20.19
C TYR A 191 1.24 -14.71 -19.17
N VAL A 192 0.70 -15.29 -18.10
CA VAL A 192 -0.02 -14.58 -17.05
C VAL A 192 0.71 -14.75 -15.73
N VAL A 193 0.77 -13.67 -14.95
CA VAL A 193 1.26 -13.66 -13.58
C VAL A 193 0.12 -13.27 -12.66
N ALA A 194 -0.16 -14.10 -11.66
CA ALA A 194 -1.13 -13.80 -10.62
C ALA A 194 -0.42 -13.68 -9.26
N LYS A 195 -0.74 -12.64 -8.51
CA LYS A 195 -0.26 -12.42 -7.14
C LYS A 195 -1.45 -12.33 -6.19
N TYR A 196 -1.42 -13.17 -5.16
CA TYR A 196 -2.30 -13.03 -4.01
C TYR A 196 -1.61 -13.51 -2.72
N GLY A 197 -1.56 -12.62 -1.75
CA GLY A 197 -0.78 -12.76 -0.54
C GLY A 197 0.71 -12.97 -0.84
N PRO A 198 1.40 -13.88 -0.12
CA PRO A 198 2.81 -14.16 -0.38
C PRO A 198 3.04 -15.05 -1.61
N LYS A 199 1.98 -15.60 -2.23
CA LYS A 199 2.09 -16.57 -3.32
C LYS A 199 2.07 -15.84 -4.68
N TRP A 200 3.08 -16.16 -5.48
CA TRP A 200 3.19 -15.73 -6.88
C TRP A 200 3.00 -16.94 -7.77
N VAL A 201 2.24 -16.75 -8.84
CA VAL A 201 1.95 -17.77 -9.83
C VAL A 201 2.27 -17.22 -11.20
N ARG A 202 2.95 -18.02 -12.03
CA ARG A 202 3.23 -17.74 -13.44
C ARG A 202 2.73 -18.91 -14.27
N THR A 203 1.88 -18.64 -15.25
CA THR A 203 1.39 -19.66 -16.19
C THR A 203 2.46 -20.04 -17.20
N ARG A 204 2.23 -21.15 -17.92
CA ARG A 204 3.08 -21.48 -19.08
C ARG A 204 3.06 -20.36 -20.14
N THR A 205 4.16 -20.21 -20.87
CA THR A 205 4.22 -19.28 -22.01
C THR A 205 3.63 -19.96 -23.24
N ILE A 206 2.67 -19.31 -23.90
CA ILE A 206 2.10 -19.78 -25.17
C ILE A 206 2.66 -18.90 -26.29
N LEU A 207 3.40 -19.51 -27.19
CA LEU A 207 4.18 -18.82 -28.23
C LEU A 207 3.33 -18.54 -29.48
N ASP A 208 3.60 -17.41 -30.14
CA ASP A 208 3.01 -17.01 -31.43
C ASP A 208 1.48 -17.24 -31.55
N ARG A 209 0.72 -16.86 -30.51
CA ARG A 209 -0.74 -17.02 -30.47
C ARG A 209 -1.41 -15.77 -29.92
N PHE A 210 -2.31 -15.19 -30.72
CA PHE A 210 -3.15 -14.06 -30.28
C PHE A 210 -4.37 -14.47 -29.44
N ASN A 211 -4.67 -15.77 -29.40
CA ASN A 211 -5.76 -16.35 -28.61
C ASN A 211 -5.24 -17.49 -27.71
N PRO A 212 -4.31 -17.23 -26.77
CA PRO A 212 -3.70 -18.26 -25.93
C PRO A 212 -4.73 -18.90 -24.97
N ARG A 213 -4.58 -20.20 -24.71
CA ARG A 213 -5.43 -20.98 -23.78
C ARG A 213 -4.57 -21.69 -22.73
N TRP A 214 -4.57 -21.15 -21.51
CA TRP A 214 -3.82 -21.71 -20.38
C TRP A 214 -4.62 -22.79 -19.67
N ASN A 215 -5.90 -22.54 -19.36
CA ASN A 215 -6.78 -23.43 -18.59
C ASN A 215 -6.14 -23.90 -17.28
N GLU A 216 -5.50 -22.97 -16.56
CA GLU A 216 -4.85 -23.24 -15.28
C GLU A 216 -5.72 -22.73 -14.13
N GLN A 217 -5.84 -23.51 -13.05
CA GLN A 217 -6.63 -23.16 -11.88
C GLN A 217 -5.76 -23.13 -10.63
N TYR A 218 -5.99 -22.11 -9.80
CA TYR A 218 -5.21 -21.85 -8.60
C TYR A 218 -6.11 -21.50 -7.43
N THR A 219 -5.67 -21.85 -6.22
CA THR A 219 -6.43 -21.64 -4.99
C THR A 219 -5.57 -20.95 -3.93
N TRP A 220 -6.13 -19.92 -3.30
CA TRP A 220 -5.47 -19.18 -2.22
C TRP A 220 -6.36 -19.05 -0.99
N ASP A 221 -5.70 -19.13 0.16
CA ASP A 221 -6.32 -18.84 1.44
C ASP A 221 -6.50 -17.33 1.62
N VAL A 222 -7.72 -16.92 1.97
CA VAL A 222 -8.10 -15.52 2.17
C VAL A 222 -8.16 -15.24 3.66
N TYR A 223 -7.40 -14.21 4.09
CA TYR A 223 -7.31 -13.79 5.49
C TYR A 223 -8.03 -12.45 5.76
N ASP A 224 -8.21 -11.61 4.75
CA ASP A 224 -9.04 -10.40 4.84
C ASP A 224 -9.91 -10.19 3.57
N PRO A 225 -11.23 -9.90 3.69
CA PRO A 225 -12.13 -9.75 2.54
C PRO A 225 -11.84 -8.50 1.70
N CYS A 226 -11.12 -7.52 2.23
CA CYS A 226 -10.83 -6.25 1.58
C CYS A 226 -9.51 -6.26 0.81
N THR A 227 -8.88 -7.43 0.65
CA THR A 227 -7.64 -7.63 -0.12
C THR A 227 -7.90 -7.61 -1.63
N VAL A 228 -6.83 -7.44 -2.40
CA VAL A 228 -6.87 -7.33 -3.86
C VAL A 228 -6.07 -8.46 -4.52
N LEU A 229 -6.70 -9.16 -5.46
CA LEU A 229 -6.05 -10.06 -6.40
C LEU A 229 -5.48 -9.24 -7.56
N THR A 230 -4.20 -9.43 -7.88
CA THR A 230 -3.56 -8.77 -9.01
C THR A 230 -3.18 -9.80 -10.06
N ILE A 231 -3.59 -9.57 -11.31
CA ILE A 231 -3.29 -10.41 -12.47
C ILE A 231 -2.68 -9.52 -13.56
N GLY A 232 -1.49 -9.88 -14.05
CA GLY A 232 -0.82 -9.20 -15.15
C GLY A 232 -0.58 -10.16 -16.31
N VAL A 233 -0.76 -9.66 -17.54
CA VAL A 233 -0.48 -10.40 -18.76
C VAL A 233 0.75 -9.79 -19.41
N PHE A 234 1.70 -10.64 -19.80
CA PHE A 234 2.99 -10.23 -20.30
C PHE A 234 3.37 -11.01 -21.55
N ASP A 235 4.13 -10.36 -22.42
CA ASP A 235 4.82 -10.98 -23.54
C ASP A 235 6.25 -11.34 -23.10
N ASN A 236 6.62 -12.61 -23.27
CA ASN A 236 7.92 -13.14 -22.84
C ASN A 236 9.02 -12.71 -23.82
N GLY A 237 9.79 -11.68 -23.48
CA GLY A 237 10.88 -11.16 -24.32
C GLY A 237 12.10 -12.08 -24.36
N ARG A 238 12.21 -13.00 -23.41
CA ARG A 238 13.43 -13.76 -23.10
C ARG A 238 13.55 -15.10 -23.83
N TYR A 239 12.49 -15.54 -24.51
CA TYR A 239 12.46 -16.85 -25.16
C TYR A 239 13.30 -16.92 -26.46
N LYS A 240 13.75 -15.79 -27.02
CA LYS A 240 14.69 -15.82 -28.15
C LYS A 240 16.13 -15.93 -27.63
N HIS A 241 16.66 -17.14 -27.70
CA HIS A 241 18.11 -17.42 -27.68
C HIS A 241 18.68 -17.02 -29.05
N ASP A 242 19.71 -16.16 -29.03
CA ASP A 242 20.63 -15.75 -30.12
C ASP A 242 20.01 -15.01 -31.34
N ASP A 243 20.52 -13.88 -31.84
CA ASP A 243 21.86 -13.73 -32.44
C ASP A 243 22.38 -12.27 -32.47
N ASP A 244 21.70 -11.30 -31.83
CA ASP A 244 22.13 -9.89 -31.85
C ASP A 244 22.51 -9.41 -30.45
N GLY A 245 23.76 -8.97 -30.29
CA GLY A 245 24.36 -8.44 -29.05
C GLY A 245 23.73 -7.16 -28.47
N HIS A 246 22.45 -6.91 -28.71
CA HIS A 246 21.69 -5.79 -28.17
C HIS A 246 20.76 -6.21 -27.03
N GLY A 247 21.34 -6.27 -25.82
CA GLY A 247 20.65 -6.09 -24.54
C GLY A 247 19.68 -7.20 -24.11
N HIS A 248 19.57 -7.41 -22.79
CA HIS A 248 18.52 -8.26 -22.22
C HIS A 248 17.13 -7.77 -22.66
N LYS A 249 16.44 -8.56 -23.50
CA LYS A 249 15.05 -8.27 -23.89
C LYS A 249 14.15 -8.41 -22.67
N LYS A 250 13.59 -7.26 -22.25
CA LYS A 250 12.65 -7.15 -21.13
C LYS A 250 11.27 -7.69 -21.52
N ASP A 251 10.55 -8.27 -20.58
CA ASP A 251 9.17 -8.67 -20.80
C ASP A 251 8.26 -7.45 -20.94
N VAL A 252 7.36 -7.48 -21.92
CA VAL A 252 6.48 -6.33 -22.22
C VAL A 252 5.12 -6.57 -21.57
N ARG A 253 4.59 -5.56 -20.86
CA ARG A 253 3.25 -5.63 -20.27
C ARG A 253 2.19 -5.56 -21.38
N LEU A 254 1.27 -6.53 -21.38
CA LEU A 254 0.08 -6.54 -22.25
C LEU A 254 -1.16 -6.03 -21.52
N GLY A 255 -1.19 -6.09 -20.18
CA GLY A 255 -2.26 -5.49 -19.38
C GLY A 255 -2.21 -5.93 -17.94
N LYS A 256 -2.95 -5.22 -17.09
CA LYS A 256 -3.06 -5.50 -15.65
C LYS A 256 -4.51 -5.42 -15.22
N LEU A 257 -4.96 -6.41 -14.45
CA LEU A 257 -6.27 -6.50 -13.84
C LEU A 257 -6.11 -6.57 -12.32
N ARG A 258 -6.89 -5.76 -11.60
CA ARG A 258 -7.00 -5.83 -10.14
C ARG A 258 -8.44 -6.15 -9.77
N VAL A 259 -8.62 -7.15 -8.91
CA VAL A 259 -9.95 -7.55 -8.42
C VAL A 259 -9.94 -7.53 -6.90
N ARG A 260 -10.69 -6.60 -6.32
CA ARG A 260 -10.89 -6.55 -4.88
C ARG A 260 -11.92 -7.60 -4.47
N LEU A 261 -11.60 -8.42 -3.47
CA LEU A 261 -12.47 -9.54 -3.08
C LEU A 261 -13.80 -9.07 -2.47
N SER A 262 -13.85 -7.87 -1.90
CA SER A 262 -15.06 -7.32 -1.28
C SER A 262 -16.16 -6.96 -2.29
N THR A 263 -15.84 -6.83 -3.57
CA THR A 263 -16.83 -6.58 -4.63
C THR A 263 -17.46 -7.88 -5.17
N LEU A 264 -16.88 -9.04 -4.84
CA LEU A 264 -17.38 -10.35 -5.23
C LEU A 264 -18.46 -10.84 -4.26
N ASP A 265 -19.53 -11.44 -4.78
CA ASP A 265 -20.52 -12.16 -3.97
C ASP A 265 -19.91 -13.50 -3.50
N THR A 266 -20.28 -13.95 -2.30
CA THR A 266 -19.82 -15.23 -1.74
C THR A 266 -20.43 -16.42 -2.47
N ASN A 267 -19.65 -17.49 -2.64
CA ASN A 267 -20.02 -18.76 -3.27
C ASN A 267 -20.55 -18.64 -4.70
N LYS A 268 -20.29 -17.52 -5.37
CA LYS A 268 -20.68 -17.28 -6.75
C LYS A 268 -19.48 -17.34 -7.66
N MET A 269 -19.64 -18.02 -8.79
CA MET A 269 -18.61 -18.07 -9.83
C MET A 269 -18.81 -16.90 -10.79
N TYR A 270 -17.80 -16.06 -10.91
CA TYR A 270 -17.71 -14.97 -11.87
C TYR A 270 -16.86 -15.43 -13.04
N MET A 271 -17.49 -15.66 -14.18
CA MET A 271 -16.78 -15.91 -15.44
C MET A 271 -16.94 -14.69 -16.32
N GLY A 272 -15.82 -14.08 -16.70
CA GLY A 272 -15.84 -12.83 -17.45
C GLY A 272 -14.63 -12.69 -18.35
N THR A 273 -14.81 -11.81 -19.34
CA THR A 273 -13.78 -11.38 -20.27
C THR A 273 -13.42 -9.93 -19.94
N TYR A 274 -12.15 -9.65 -19.72
CA TYR A 274 -11.65 -8.37 -19.21
C TYR A 274 -10.68 -7.72 -20.18
N SER A 275 -10.96 -6.47 -20.55
CA SER A 275 -10.09 -5.70 -21.46
C SER A 275 -8.72 -5.44 -20.85
N LEU A 276 -7.68 -5.85 -21.56
CA LEU A 276 -6.29 -5.55 -21.24
C LEU A 276 -5.93 -4.18 -21.82
N MET A 277 -5.71 -3.21 -20.94
CA MET A 277 -5.36 -1.84 -21.31
C MET A 277 -3.92 -1.56 -20.87
N VAL A 278 -3.14 -0.94 -21.76
CA VAL A 278 -1.77 -0.50 -21.47
C VAL A 278 -1.62 0.95 -21.89
N LEU A 279 -0.95 1.73 -21.04
CA LEU A 279 -0.46 3.07 -21.41
C LEU A 279 0.85 2.93 -22.18
N LEU A 280 0.84 3.38 -23.44
CA LEU A 280 2.02 3.60 -24.28
C LEU A 280 2.18 5.10 -24.52
N PRO A 281 3.36 5.62 -24.91
CA PRO A 281 3.59 7.03 -25.30
C PRO A 281 2.58 7.61 -26.30
N SER A 282 1.89 6.76 -27.07
CA SER A 282 0.83 7.12 -28.03
C SER A 282 -0.59 7.17 -27.43
N GLY A 283 -0.77 6.92 -26.13
CA GLY A 283 -2.06 6.86 -25.43
C GLY A 283 -2.42 5.47 -24.87
N ALA A 284 -3.64 5.33 -24.36
CA ALA A 284 -4.19 4.02 -23.95
C ALA A 284 -4.42 3.17 -25.19
N LYS A 285 -3.83 1.98 -25.19
CA LYS A 285 -4.12 0.97 -26.20
C LYS A 285 -4.78 -0.23 -25.56
N LYS A 286 -5.90 -0.67 -26.13
CA LYS A 286 -6.49 -1.98 -25.81
C LYS A 286 -5.62 -3.05 -26.48
N MET A 287 -4.96 -3.86 -25.68
CA MET A 287 -4.02 -4.89 -26.14
C MET A 287 -4.69 -6.25 -26.34
N GLY A 288 -5.95 -6.42 -25.94
CA GLY A 288 -6.73 -7.64 -26.07
C GLY A 288 -7.68 -7.83 -24.88
N ASP A 289 -8.19 -9.04 -24.70
CA ASP A 289 -9.10 -9.38 -23.60
C ASP A 289 -8.62 -10.66 -22.89
N ILE A 290 -8.68 -10.73 -21.54
CA ILE A 290 -8.37 -11.94 -20.77
C ILE A 290 -9.64 -12.59 -20.21
N GLU A 291 -9.76 -13.90 -20.32
CA GLU A 291 -10.84 -14.71 -19.75
C GLU A 291 -10.43 -15.29 -18.40
N ILE A 292 -11.13 -14.88 -17.34
CA ILE A 292 -10.85 -15.31 -15.97
C ILE A 292 -12.14 -15.80 -15.31
N ALA A 293 -12.02 -16.88 -14.55
CA ALA A 293 -13.04 -17.38 -13.65
C ALA A 293 -12.61 -17.10 -12.19
N LEU A 294 -13.46 -16.48 -11.39
CA LEU A 294 -13.21 -16.18 -9.98
C LEU A 294 -14.33 -16.74 -9.12
N ARG A 295 -13.98 -17.46 -8.05
CA ARG A 295 -14.94 -17.88 -7.03
C ARG A 295 -14.36 -17.57 -5.65
N PHE A 296 -15.06 -16.74 -4.90
CA PHE A 296 -14.72 -16.47 -3.51
C PHE A 296 -15.69 -17.21 -2.59
N THR A 297 -15.16 -18.07 -1.73
CA THR A 297 -15.94 -18.83 -0.74
C THR A 297 -15.57 -18.39 0.67
N CYS A 298 -16.55 -18.38 1.56
CA CYS A 298 -16.37 -17.98 2.96
C CYS A 298 -16.95 -19.07 3.86
N SER A 299 -16.21 -19.43 4.91
CA SER A 299 -16.59 -20.49 5.84
C SER A 299 -17.64 -20.05 6.88
N SER A 300 -17.61 -18.77 7.29
CA SER A 300 -18.50 -18.23 8.33
C SER A 300 -18.87 -16.77 8.07
N TRP A 301 -20.17 -16.46 8.20
CA TRP A 301 -20.66 -15.07 8.13
C TRP A 301 -20.25 -14.25 9.36
N LEU A 302 -20.12 -14.88 10.53
CA LEU A 302 -19.71 -14.19 11.75
C LEU A 302 -18.25 -13.73 11.66
N SER A 303 -17.35 -14.58 11.15
CA SER A 303 -15.95 -14.19 10.96
C SER A 303 -15.81 -13.08 9.91
N LEU A 304 -16.66 -13.09 8.88
CA LEU A 304 -16.74 -12.04 7.89
C LEU A 304 -17.16 -10.70 8.51
N ILE A 305 -18.25 -10.66 9.30
CA ILE A 305 -18.69 -9.43 9.99
C ILE A 305 -17.59 -8.93 10.94
N GLN A 306 -16.96 -9.84 11.69
CA GLN A 306 -15.86 -9.50 12.60
C GLN A 306 -14.62 -9.00 11.86
N ALA A 307 -14.38 -9.43 10.62
CA ALA A 307 -13.31 -8.89 9.80
C ALA A 307 -13.51 -7.39 9.55
N TYR A 308 -14.74 -6.94 9.28
CA TYR A 308 -15.03 -5.52 9.05
C TYR A 308 -14.86 -4.64 10.30
N THR A 309 -15.02 -5.20 11.50
CA THR A 309 -14.82 -4.45 12.75
C THR A 309 -13.35 -4.36 13.15
N ASN A 310 -12.54 -5.34 12.73
CA ASN A 310 -11.13 -5.43 13.05
C ASN A 310 -10.27 -4.48 12.19
N PRO A 311 -9.16 -3.96 12.74
CA PRO A 311 -8.16 -3.22 11.98
C PRO A 311 -7.63 -4.09 10.82
N MET A 312 -7.23 -3.45 9.71
CA MET A 312 -6.64 -4.16 8.57
C MET A 312 -5.24 -4.65 8.91
N LEU A 313 -4.37 -3.77 9.41
CA LEU A 313 -2.99 -4.10 9.73
C LEU A 313 -2.84 -4.64 11.17
N PRO A 314 -1.71 -5.31 11.47
CA PRO A 314 -1.37 -5.71 12.83
C PRO A 314 -1.23 -4.52 13.80
N ARG A 315 -1.42 -4.77 15.10
CA ARG A 315 -1.38 -3.76 16.18
C ARG A 315 -0.13 -2.87 16.15
N MET A 316 1.05 -3.43 15.85
CA MET A 316 2.32 -2.68 15.83
C MET A 316 2.31 -1.49 14.87
N HIS A 317 1.59 -1.57 13.74
CA HIS A 317 1.48 -0.47 12.77
C HIS A 317 0.70 0.74 13.31
N TYR A 318 -0.13 0.56 14.35
CA TYR A 318 -0.91 1.63 14.96
C TYR A 318 -0.25 2.19 16.23
N VAL A 319 0.34 1.30 17.04
CA VAL A 319 0.98 1.70 18.32
C VAL A 319 2.35 2.33 18.08
N ARG A 320 3.13 1.80 17.13
CA ARG A 320 4.47 2.29 16.77
C ARG A 320 4.57 2.48 15.25
N PRO A 321 3.86 3.45 14.66
CA PRO A 321 3.87 3.66 13.21
C PRO A 321 5.25 4.09 12.72
N PHE A 322 5.62 3.64 11.52
CA PHE A 322 6.78 4.18 10.81
C PHE A 322 6.40 5.52 10.16
N GLY A 323 7.39 6.42 10.03
CA GLY A 323 7.21 7.64 9.23
C GLY A 323 6.96 7.29 7.76
N PRO A 324 6.17 8.07 7.01
CA PRO A 324 5.79 7.74 5.63
C PRO A 324 7.00 7.55 4.72
N ALA A 325 8.02 8.42 4.82
CA ALA A 325 9.26 8.30 4.05
C ALA A 325 10.05 7.03 4.37
N GLN A 326 10.11 6.64 5.65
CA GLN A 326 10.78 5.41 6.08
C GLN A 326 10.03 4.18 5.57
N GLN A 327 8.70 4.19 5.64
CA GLN A 327 7.86 3.12 5.12
C GLN A 327 8.05 2.93 3.60
N ASP A 328 8.17 4.01 2.84
CA ASP A 328 8.44 3.95 1.40
C ASP A 328 9.82 3.34 1.10
N ILE A 329 10.88 3.74 1.83
CA ILE A 329 12.21 3.16 1.70
C ILE A 329 12.19 1.64 2.01
N LEU A 330 11.52 1.25 3.10
CA LEU A 330 11.38 -0.14 3.50
C LEU A 330 10.59 -0.95 2.46
N ARG A 331 9.52 -0.37 1.91
CA ARG A 331 8.72 -1.00 0.85
C ARG A 331 9.55 -1.25 -0.40
N HIS A 332 10.26 -0.23 -0.92
CA HIS A 332 11.13 -0.40 -2.08
C HIS A 332 12.24 -1.44 -1.83
N THR A 333 12.77 -1.49 -0.61
CA THR A 333 13.76 -2.50 -0.22
C THR A 333 13.16 -3.91 -0.19
N ALA A 334 11.96 -4.08 0.37
CA ALA A 334 11.22 -5.34 0.35
C ALA A 334 10.94 -5.80 -1.08
N MET A 335 10.49 -4.90 -1.95
CA MET A 335 10.27 -5.15 -3.37
C MET A 335 11.55 -5.64 -4.06
N ARG A 336 12.70 -4.98 -3.84
CA ARG A 336 13.99 -5.39 -4.42
C ARG A 336 14.39 -6.80 -4.00
N ILE A 337 14.15 -7.17 -2.73
CA ILE A 337 14.41 -8.52 -2.23
C ILE A 337 13.49 -9.55 -2.90
N VAL A 338 12.19 -9.25 -3.03
CA VAL A 338 11.22 -10.12 -3.72
C VAL A 338 11.60 -10.30 -5.18
N THR A 339 11.96 -9.22 -5.88
CA THR A 339 12.45 -9.25 -7.26
C THR A 339 13.67 -10.16 -7.40
N ALA A 340 14.67 -10.01 -6.54
CA ALA A 340 15.88 -10.84 -6.58
C ALA A 340 15.59 -12.34 -6.35
N ARG A 341 14.56 -12.67 -5.56
CA ARG A 341 14.12 -14.06 -5.36
C ARG A 341 13.39 -14.61 -6.57
N LEU A 342 12.46 -13.85 -7.13
CA LEU A 342 11.66 -14.25 -8.29
C LEU A 342 12.48 -14.28 -9.59
N ALA A 343 13.58 -13.55 -9.68
CA ALA A 343 14.53 -13.67 -10.78
C ALA A 343 15.21 -15.05 -10.83
N ARG A 344 15.26 -15.77 -9.70
CA ARG A 344 15.83 -17.12 -9.57
C ARG A 344 14.77 -18.22 -9.56
N SER A 345 13.49 -17.90 -9.74
CA SER A 345 12.43 -18.93 -9.81
C SER A 345 12.45 -19.65 -11.16
N GLU A 346 11.81 -20.80 -11.22
CA GLU A 346 11.56 -21.53 -12.47
C GLU A 346 10.06 -21.58 -12.73
N PRO A 347 9.53 -20.88 -13.75
CA PRO A 347 10.23 -19.96 -14.66
C PRO A 347 10.62 -18.63 -13.98
N ALA A 348 11.68 -17.99 -14.47
CA ALA A 348 12.15 -16.72 -13.92
C ALA A 348 11.16 -15.58 -14.20
N LEU A 349 10.95 -14.71 -13.22
CA LEU A 349 10.20 -13.48 -13.40
C LEU A 349 11.16 -12.29 -13.47
N GLY A 350 10.98 -11.47 -14.49
CA GLY A 350 11.77 -10.26 -14.68
C GLY A 350 11.52 -9.19 -13.63
N GLN A 351 12.50 -8.31 -13.46
CA GLN A 351 12.36 -7.15 -12.58
C GLN A 351 11.19 -6.25 -13.01
N GLU A 352 11.04 -6.06 -14.32
CA GLU A 352 9.96 -5.32 -14.95
C GLU A 352 8.57 -5.90 -14.60
N VAL A 353 8.45 -7.22 -14.55
CA VAL A 353 7.21 -7.93 -14.24
C VAL A 353 6.86 -7.72 -12.77
N VAL A 354 7.83 -7.90 -11.87
CA VAL A 354 7.64 -7.74 -10.42
C VAL A 354 7.32 -6.28 -10.09
N GLN A 355 8.04 -5.32 -10.68
CA GLN A 355 7.79 -3.89 -10.50
C GLN A 355 6.40 -3.47 -10.98
N CYS A 356 5.94 -4.03 -12.11
CA CYS A 356 4.60 -3.81 -12.63
C CYS A 356 3.52 -4.42 -11.73
N MET A 357 3.73 -5.64 -11.22
CA MET A 357 2.77 -6.30 -10.33
C MET A 357 2.65 -5.59 -8.97
N LEU A 358 3.76 -5.10 -8.41
CA LEU A 358 3.84 -4.42 -7.11
C LEU A 358 3.57 -2.91 -7.14
N ASP A 359 3.33 -2.32 -8.31
CA ASP A 359 3.03 -0.89 -8.46
C ASP A 359 4.12 0.05 -7.93
N SER A 360 5.36 -0.17 -8.38
CA SER A 360 6.53 0.64 -7.98
C SER A 360 6.36 2.13 -8.25
N ASP A 361 5.59 2.48 -9.30
CA ASP A 361 5.50 3.83 -9.86
C ASP A 361 4.31 4.65 -9.30
N THR A 362 3.55 4.13 -8.34
CA THR A 362 2.36 4.85 -7.79
C THR A 362 2.71 6.16 -7.10
N HIS A 363 3.90 6.26 -6.52
CA HIS A 363 4.36 7.45 -5.80
C HIS A 363 5.03 8.50 -6.69
N ILE A 364 5.25 8.19 -7.98
CA ILE A 364 5.78 9.16 -8.94
C ILE A 364 4.63 10.10 -9.32
N TRP A 365 4.86 11.40 -9.18
CA TRP A 365 3.89 12.42 -9.58
C TRP A 365 3.67 12.36 -11.09
N SER A 366 2.41 12.46 -11.51
CA SER A 366 2.03 12.49 -12.92
C SER A 366 0.83 13.40 -13.10
N MET A 367 0.89 14.34 -14.04
CA MET A 367 -0.18 15.30 -14.30
C MET A 367 -1.52 14.59 -14.60
N ARG A 368 -1.50 13.45 -15.32
CA ARG A 368 -2.68 12.63 -15.62
C ARG A 368 -3.36 12.10 -14.35
N ARG A 369 -2.63 11.47 -13.43
CA ARG A 369 -3.21 10.97 -12.18
C ARG A 369 -3.75 12.11 -11.32
N SER A 370 -3.08 13.27 -11.33
CA SER A 370 -3.60 14.48 -10.68
C SER A 370 -4.93 14.92 -11.28
N LYS A 371 -5.04 15.00 -12.62
CA LYS A 371 -6.31 15.30 -13.32
C LYS A 371 -7.39 14.26 -13.01
N SER A 372 -7.08 12.96 -13.08
CA SER A 372 -8.02 11.88 -12.73
C SER A 372 -8.51 11.99 -11.28
N ASN A 373 -7.60 12.20 -10.32
CA ASN A 373 -7.96 12.43 -8.92
C ASN A 373 -8.82 13.70 -8.75
N TRP A 374 -8.50 14.78 -9.46
CA TRP A 374 -9.31 16.00 -9.46
C TRP A 374 -10.72 15.75 -9.98
N PHE A 375 -10.90 15.07 -11.10
CA PHE A 375 -12.22 14.75 -11.63
C PHE A 375 -13.01 13.82 -10.71
N ARG A 376 -12.36 12.89 -10.02
CA ARG A 376 -12.99 12.08 -8.96
C ARG A 376 -13.50 12.96 -7.81
N VAL A 377 -12.70 13.94 -7.36
CA VAL A 377 -13.14 14.94 -6.36
C VAL A 377 -14.31 15.76 -6.90
N VAL A 378 -14.25 16.27 -8.13
CA VAL A 378 -15.33 17.03 -8.77
C VAL A 378 -16.59 16.18 -8.92
N GLY A 379 -16.48 14.88 -9.23
CA GLY A 379 -17.61 13.94 -9.27
C GLY A 379 -18.25 13.70 -7.90
N CYS A 380 -17.49 13.81 -6.81
CA CYS A 380 -18.05 13.84 -5.46
C CYS A 380 -18.74 15.18 -5.17
N LEU A 381 -18.11 16.31 -5.54
CA LEU A 381 -18.63 17.66 -5.33
C LEU A 381 -19.85 17.98 -6.18
N SER A 382 -19.98 17.41 -7.38
CA SER A 382 -21.12 17.63 -8.27
C SER A 382 -22.42 17.16 -7.63
N ARG A 383 -22.37 16.13 -6.78
CA ARG A 383 -23.51 15.64 -5.99
C ARG A 383 -23.86 16.57 -4.83
N ALA A 384 -22.86 17.11 -4.15
CA ALA A 384 -23.09 18.20 -3.21
C ALA A 384 -23.74 19.40 -3.94
N ALA A 385 -23.28 19.73 -5.15
CA ALA A 385 -23.87 20.78 -5.97
C ALA A 385 -25.30 20.44 -6.43
N THR A 386 -25.65 19.17 -6.69
CA THR A 386 -27.06 18.78 -6.94
C THR A 386 -27.92 18.96 -5.70
N LEU A 387 -27.40 18.68 -4.51
CA LEU A 387 -28.12 18.89 -3.25
C LEU A 387 -28.32 20.39 -2.97
N VAL A 388 -27.29 21.22 -3.22
CA VAL A 388 -27.40 22.68 -3.13
C VAL A 388 -28.42 23.22 -4.12
N ARG A 389 -28.40 22.77 -5.39
CA ARG A 389 -29.40 23.14 -6.39
C ARG A 389 -30.82 22.69 -6.01
N TRP A 390 -30.96 21.51 -5.41
CA TRP A 390 -32.24 21.03 -4.89
C TRP A 390 -32.75 21.90 -3.73
N LEU A 391 -31.88 22.29 -2.80
CA LEU A 391 -32.20 23.24 -1.72
C LEU A 391 -32.59 24.62 -2.27
N ASP A 392 -31.88 25.10 -3.28
CA ASP A 392 -32.20 26.36 -3.95
C ASP A 392 -33.56 26.27 -4.67
N GLY A 393 -33.87 25.12 -5.29
CA GLY A 393 -35.19 24.81 -5.84
C GLY A 393 -36.31 24.81 -4.79
N ILE A 394 -36.02 24.38 -3.56
CA ILE A 394 -36.95 24.49 -2.42
C ILE A 394 -37.14 25.94 -2.00
N ARG A 395 -36.06 26.71 -1.94
CA ARG A 395 -36.10 28.14 -1.58
C ARG A 395 -36.87 28.97 -2.63
N THR A 396 -36.75 28.63 -3.90
CA THR A 396 -37.38 29.33 -5.03
C THR A 396 -38.77 28.78 -5.38
N TRP A 397 -39.28 27.80 -4.62
CA TRP A 397 -40.63 27.23 -4.79
C TRP A 397 -40.90 26.65 -6.19
N VAL A 398 -39.87 26.12 -6.87
CA VAL A 398 -40.02 25.52 -8.20
C VAL A 398 -41.03 24.37 -8.22
N HIS A 399 -41.08 23.59 -7.13
CA HIS A 399 -42.01 22.48 -6.96
C HIS A 399 -42.81 22.61 -5.65
N PRO A 400 -43.94 23.35 -5.66
CA PRO A 400 -44.76 23.65 -4.49
C PRO A 400 -45.12 22.48 -3.56
N PRO A 401 -45.49 21.26 -4.05
CA PRO A 401 -45.81 20.17 -3.13
C PRO A 401 -44.59 19.67 -2.33
N THR A 402 -43.40 19.68 -2.96
CA THR A 402 -42.17 19.24 -2.29
C THR A 402 -41.69 20.26 -1.24
N THR A 403 -41.89 21.55 -1.50
CA THR A 403 -41.52 22.60 -0.55
C THR A 403 -42.43 22.57 0.67
N ILE A 404 -43.75 22.42 0.48
CA ILE A 404 -44.71 22.27 1.59
C ILE A 404 -44.33 21.05 2.46
N LEU A 405 -44.02 19.90 1.85
CA LEU A 405 -43.58 18.72 2.58
C LEU A 405 -42.32 18.97 3.41
N VAL A 406 -41.33 19.67 2.85
CA VAL A 406 -40.08 20.02 3.56
C VAL A 406 -40.35 20.99 4.73
N HIS A 407 -41.28 21.94 4.59
CA HIS A 407 -41.67 22.83 5.70
C HIS A 407 -42.40 22.07 6.81
N ILE A 408 -43.30 21.14 6.48
CA ILE A 408 -43.95 20.26 7.46
C ILE A 408 -42.90 19.42 8.19
N LEU A 409 -41.94 18.84 7.46
CA LEU A 409 -40.83 18.08 8.04
C LEU A 409 -39.96 18.95 8.95
N LEU A 410 -39.67 20.20 8.55
CA LEU A 410 -38.90 21.15 9.35
C LEU A 410 -39.61 21.49 10.66
N ILE A 411 -40.91 21.77 10.61
CA ILE A 411 -41.75 22.02 11.79
C ILE A 411 -41.72 20.79 12.71
N ALA A 412 -41.89 19.58 12.17
CA ALA A 412 -41.83 18.34 12.94
C ALA A 412 -40.46 18.13 13.61
N ILE A 413 -39.36 18.44 12.92
CA ILE A 413 -37.99 18.37 13.44
C ILE A 413 -37.78 19.33 14.61
N VAL A 414 -38.27 20.56 14.50
CA VAL A 414 -38.13 21.60 15.54
C VAL A 414 -38.97 21.26 16.78
N LEU A 415 -40.20 20.77 16.58
CA LEU A 415 -41.10 20.40 17.69
C LEU A 415 -40.67 19.10 18.40
N CYS A 416 -40.07 18.15 17.66
CA CYS A 416 -39.69 16.84 18.18
C CYS A 416 -38.21 16.51 17.90
N PRO A 417 -37.24 17.19 18.55
CA PRO A 417 -35.81 16.98 18.31
C PRO A 417 -35.35 15.54 18.63
N HIS A 418 -36.09 14.83 19.50
CA HIS A 418 -35.82 13.43 19.85
C HIS A 418 -36.10 12.45 18.69
N LEU A 419 -36.94 12.81 17.71
CA LEU A 419 -37.28 11.97 16.56
C LEU A 419 -36.35 12.18 15.35
N VAL A 420 -35.44 13.16 15.41
CA VAL A 420 -34.57 13.51 14.27
C VAL A 420 -33.60 12.39 13.92
N LEU A 421 -32.84 11.89 14.90
CA LEU A 421 -31.89 10.78 14.67
C LEU A 421 -32.60 9.48 14.25
N PRO A 422 -33.69 9.04 14.90
CA PRO A 422 -34.45 7.86 14.47
C PRO A 422 -34.96 7.94 13.04
N THR A 423 -35.52 9.08 12.65
CA THR A 423 -36.07 9.26 11.29
C THR A 423 -34.97 9.29 10.24
N ILE A 424 -33.85 9.98 10.46
CA ILE A 424 -32.70 9.96 9.53
C ILE A 424 -32.18 8.53 9.34
N CYS A 425 -32.00 7.77 10.42
CA CYS A 425 -31.55 6.38 10.34
C CYS A 425 -32.55 5.49 9.60
N MET A 426 -33.85 5.68 9.82
CA MET A 426 -34.92 4.93 9.14
C MET A 426 -35.01 5.27 7.65
N TYR A 427 -34.90 6.54 7.27
CA TYR A 427 -34.82 6.95 5.86
C TYR A 427 -33.59 6.37 5.17
N ALA A 428 -32.41 6.40 5.83
CA ALA A 428 -31.21 5.77 5.30
C ALA A 428 -31.41 4.26 5.08
N PHE A 429 -31.98 3.55 6.05
CA PHE A 429 -32.35 2.14 5.93
C PHE A 429 -33.26 1.89 4.71
N LEU A 430 -34.35 2.63 4.57
CA LEU A 430 -35.30 2.46 3.46
C LEU A 430 -34.67 2.75 2.09
N ILE A 431 -33.98 3.88 1.95
CA ILE A 431 -33.35 4.27 0.69
C ILE A 431 -32.31 3.24 0.25
N ILE A 432 -31.44 2.81 1.17
CA ILE A 432 -30.39 1.85 0.86
C ILE A 432 -31.01 0.48 0.53
N SER A 433 -32.01 0.04 1.29
CA SER A 433 -32.70 -1.22 1.04
C SER A 433 -33.45 -1.22 -0.31
N LEU A 434 -34.04 -0.08 -0.71
CA LEU A 434 -34.63 0.07 -2.05
C LEU A 434 -33.58 0.02 -3.16
N ARG A 435 -32.42 0.67 -2.96
CA ARG A 435 -31.29 0.62 -3.91
C ARG A 435 -30.74 -0.79 -4.11
N PHE A 436 -30.90 -1.70 -3.14
CA PHE A 436 -30.53 -3.10 -3.31
C PHE A 436 -31.27 -3.75 -4.49
N ARG A 437 -32.56 -3.44 -4.67
CA ARG A 437 -33.37 -4.01 -5.76
C ARG A 437 -32.95 -3.50 -7.13
N TYR A 438 -32.50 -2.25 -7.20
CA TYR A 438 -32.03 -1.61 -8.43
C TYR A 438 -30.51 -1.69 -8.60
N ARG A 439 -29.85 -2.59 -7.86
CA ARG A 439 -28.39 -2.76 -7.90
C ARG A 439 -27.95 -3.17 -9.31
N GLN A 440 -27.36 -2.21 -10.04
CA GLN A 440 -26.58 -2.53 -11.23
C GLN A 440 -25.33 -3.31 -10.78
N ARG A 441 -25.14 -4.49 -11.36
CA ARG A 441 -23.99 -5.36 -11.07
C ARG A 441 -22.78 -4.76 -11.75
N VAL A 442 -21.88 -4.17 -10.97
CA VAL A 442 -20.68 -3.49 -11.47
C VAL A 442 -19.81 -4.48 -12.27
N ALA A 443 -19.42 -4.08 -13.49
CA ALA A 443 -18.47 -4.82 -14.30
C ALA A 443 -17.08 -4.77 -13.65
N ILE A 444 -16.41 -5.90 -13.55
CA ILE A 444 -15.04 -6.02 -13.01
C ILE A 444 -14.03 -5.57 -14.10
N THR A 445 -14.24 -4.42 -14.72
CA THR A 445 -13.42 -3.91 -15.83
C THR A 445 -12.64 -2.69 -15.38
N MET A 446 -11.42 -2.53 -15.91
CA MET A 446 -10.62 -1.32 -15.75
C MET A 446 -11.24 -0.20 -16.58
N ASP A 447 -11.73 0.87 -15.96
CA ASP A 447 -12.45 1.93 -16.68
C ASP A 447 -11.46 2.96 -17.27
N PRO A 448 -11.28 3.00 -18.61
CA PRO A 448 -10.35 3.93 -19.25
C PRO A 448 -10.79 5.39 -19.07
N ARG A 449 -12.11 5.62 -18.93
CA ARG A 449 -12.70 6.95 -18.67
C ARG A 449 -12.34 7.49 -17.30
N LEU A 450 -12.30 6.63 -16.28
CA LEU A 450 -11.91 7.01 -14.92
C LEU A 450 -10.41 7.36 -14.86
N SER A 451 -9.60 6.64 -15.65
CA SER A 451 -8.16 6.88 -15.82
C SER A 451 -7.81 8.04 -16.77
N HIS A 452 -8.82 8.68 -17.38
CA HIS A 452 -8.70 9.81 -18.32
C HIS A 452 -7.70 9.60 -19.46
N VAL A 453 -7.62 8.38 -20.00
CA VAL A 453 -6.56 8.08 -20.97
C VAL A 453 -6.86 8.61 -22.39
N ASP A 454 -8.11 8.98 -22.66
CA ASP A 454 -8.56 9.41 -24.00
C ASP A 454 -8.38 10.92 -24.26
N ALA A 455 -7.92 11.72 -23.28
CA ALA A 455 -7.95 13.19 -23.33
C ALA A 455 -6.57 13.86 -23.21
N ILE A 456 -5.49 13.17 -23.59
CA ILE A 456 -4.11 13.60 -23.29
C ILE A 456 -3.33 13.90 -24.57
N GLY A 457 -2.64 15.04 -24.61
CA GLY A 457 -1.71 15.40 -25.67
C GLY A 457 -0.37 14.66 -25.56
N PRO A 458 0.36 14.45 -26.67
CA PRO A 458 1.60 13.66 -26.70
C PRO A 458 2.70 14.18 -25.76
N ASP A 459 2.76 15.49 -25.52
CA ASP A 459 3.76 16.12 -24.65
C ASP A 459 3.59 15.77 -23.16
N GLU A 460 2.35 15.47 -22.72
CA GLU A 460 2.07 15.10 -21.31
C GLU A 460 2.44 13.63 -21.01
N LEU A 461 2.51 12.77 -22.03
CA LEU A 461 2.98 11.39 -21.86
C LEU A 461 4.49 11.30 -21.78
N ASP A 462 5.23 12.16 -22.51
CA ASP A 462 6.69 12.20 -22.48
C ASP A 462 7.24 12.53 -21.07
N GLU A 463 6.50 13.33 -20.29
CA GLU A 463 6.83 13.64 -18.89
C GLU A 463 6.69 12.45 -17.91
N GLU A 464 5.87 11.43 -18.23
CA GLU A 464 5.68 10.23 -17.39
C GLU A 464 6.80 9.20 -17.58
N PHE A 465 7.55 9.27 -18.69
CA PHE A 465 8.58 8.28 -19.06
C PHE A 465 10.02 8.76 -18.89
N ASP A 466 10.28 10.02 -18.49
CA ASP A 466 11.64 10.49 -18.16
C ASP A 466 12.11 9.87 -16.83
N GLY A 467 13.22 9.14 -16.89
CA GLY A 467 13.83 8.49 -15.74
C GLY A 467 14.51 9.48 -14.80
N PHE A 468 14.70 9.10 -13.54
CA PHE A 468 15.57 9.83 -12.63
C PHE A 468 16.98 9.22 -12.69
N PRO A 469 18.04 9.95 -13.09
CA PRO A 469 18.11 11.36 -13.46
C PRO A 469 17.77 11.68 -14.93
N THR A 470 17.23 12.88 -15.15
CA THR A 470 16.79 13.44 -16.45
C THR A 470 17.89 13.45 -17.51
N SER A 471 17.54 13.14 -18.76
CA SER A 471 18.46 13.21 -19.90
C SER A 471 18.70 14.62 -20.48
N ARG A 472 18.04 15.65 -19.93
CA ARG A 472 18.01 17.03 -20.47
C ARG A 472 19.06 17.99 -19.83
N PRO A 473 19.52 19.04 -20.56
CA PRO A 473 20.57 19.97 -20.10
C PRO A 473 20.14 20.89 -18.94
N MET A 474 21.12 21.30 -18.14
CA MET A 474 21.04 21.22 -16.66
C MET A 474 20.71 22.52 -15.88
N GLU A 475 20.80 23.73 -16.43
CA GLU A 475 21.09 24.88 -15.54
C GLU A 475 19.88 25.63 -14.93
N HIS A 476 18.67 25.58 -15.50
CA HIS A 476 17.53 26.36 -14.97
C HIS A 476 16.27 25.56 -14.60
N VAL A 477 16.13 24.31 -15.08
CA VAL A 477 14.92 23.48 -14.84
C VAL A 477 15.02 22.70 -13.53
N ARG A 478 16.23 22.29 -13.11
CA ARG A 478 16.45 21.37 -11.99
C ARG A 478 15.96 21.87 -10.63
N VAL A 479 16.18 23.14 -10.28
CA VAL A 479 15.93 23.61 -8.89
C VAL A 479 14.46 23.98 -8.63
N ARG A 480 13.73 24.48 -9.64
CA ARG A 480 12.30 24.87 -9.50
C ARG A 480 11.36 23.69 -9.75
N TYR A 481 11.69 22.81 -10.68
CA TYR A 481 10.84 21.69 -11.06
C TYR A 481 10.88 20.57 -9.99
N ASP A 482 12.03 20.28 -9.40
CA ASP A 482 12.16 19.20 -8.41
C ASP A 482 11.47 19.52 -7.07
N ARG A 483 11.44 20.79 -6.65
CA ARG A 483 10.73 21.22 -5.43
C ARG A 483 9.22 21.31 -5.63
N LEU A 484 8.76 21.78 -6.80
CA LEU A 484 7.33 21.80 -7.15
C LEU A 484 6.79 20.39 -7.40
N ARG A 485 7.57 19.46 -7.99
CA ARG A 485 7.13 18.08 -8.25
C ARG A 485 6.93 17.28 -6.97
N ALA A 486 7.74 17.52 -5.93
CA ALA A 486 7.53 16.92 -4.61
C ALA A 486 6.28 17.48 -3.91
N LEU A 487 6.04 18.80 -3.97
CA LEU A 487 4.83 19.43 -3.43
C LEU A 487 3.57 19.03 -4.22
N ALA A 488 3.68 18.95 -5.54
CA ALA A 488 2.61 18.50 -6.43
C ALA A 488 2.32 17.01 -6.26
N GLY A 489 3.34 16.18 -5.99
CA GLY A 489 3.20 14.80 -5.55
C GLY A 489 2.39 14.68 -4.26
N ARG A 490 2.74 15.48 -3.24
CA ARG A 490 1.97 15.56 -1.99
C ARG A 490 0.52 16.02 -2.22
N ALA A 491 0.33 17.05 -3.04
CA ALA A 491 -1.01 17.53 -3.40
C ALA A 491 -1.82 16.46 -4.16
N GLN A 492 -1.20 15.73 -5.09
CA GLN A 492 -1.82 14.62 -5.80
C GLN A 492 -2.23 13.49 -4.86
N THR A 493 -1.40 13.15 -3.87
CA THR A 493 -1.76 12.15 -2.85
C THR A 493 -2.93 12.63 -1.99
N LEU A 494 -2.94 13.89 -1.56
CA LEU A 494 -4.04 14.46 -0.78
C LEU A 494 -5.35 14.51 -1.57
N LEU A 495 -5.31 14.92 -2.85
CA LEU A 495 -6.46 14.87 -3.74
C LEU A 495 -6.98 13.45 -3.93
N GLY A 496 -6.06 12.48 -4.10
CA GLY A 496 -6.38 11.07 -4.17
C GLY A 496 -7.04 10.55 -2.89
N ASP A 497 -6.56 10.97 -1.72
CA ASP A 497 -7.13 10.61 -0.43
C ASP A 497 -8.53 11.18 -0.23
N VAL A 498 -8.74 12.47 -0.56
CA VAL A 498 -10.07 13.11 -0.49
C VAL A 498 -11.05 12.42 -1.43
N ALA A 499 -10.63 12.15 -2.67
CA ALA A 499 -11.44 11.37 -3.62
C ALA A 499 -11.79 9.99 -3.05
N ALA A 500 -10.81 9.28 -2.50
CA ALA A 500 -11.03 7.95 -1.92
C ALA A 500 -12.01 7.98 -0.73
N GLN A 501 -11.96 9.00 0.15
CA GLN A 501 -12.95 9.10 1.23
C GLN A 501 -14.36 9.38 0.71
N GLY A 502 -14.52 10.24 -0.29
CA GLY A 502 -15.81 10.51 -0.93
C GLY A 502 -16.40 9.26 -1.59
N GLU A 503 -15.56 8.49 -2.28
CA GLU A 503 -15.96 7.23 -2.92
C GLU A 503 -16.28 6.12 -1.93
N ARG A 504 -15.59 6.06 -0.78
CA ARG A 504 -15.94 5.15 0.31
C ARG A 504 -17.31 5.47 0.88
N LEU A 505 -17.60 6.76 1.07
CA LEU A 505 -18.92 7.22 1.50
C LEU A 505 -19.98 6.82 0.46
N GLU A 506 -19.70 6.99 -0.82
CA GLU A 506 -20.59 6.54 -1.89
C GLU A 506 -20.79 5.01 -1.89
N ALA A 507 -19.70 4.25 -1.74
CA ALA A 507 -19.73 2.79 -1.75
C ALA A 507 -20.66 2.23 -0.66
N LEU A 508 -20.81 2.96 0.45
CA LEU A 508 -21.76 2.67 1.52
C LEU A 508 -23.22 2.64 1.02
N PHE A 509 -23.61 3.57 0.15
CA PHE A 509 -24.99 3.73 -0.33
C PHE A 509 -25.28 3.00 -1.65
N ASN A 510 -24.25 2.58 -2.39
CA ASN A 510 -24.38 2.03 -3.74
C ASN A 510 -24.21 0.50 -3.83
N TRP A 511 -24.18 -0.22 -2.69
CA TRP A 511 -24.03 -1.69 -2.64
C TRP A 511 -22.82 -2.22 -3.44
N ARG A 512 -21.75 -1.43 -3.48
CA ARG A 512 -20.52 -1.82 -4.18
C ARG A 512 -19.82 -2.96 -3.46
N ASP A 513 -19.76 -2.86 -2.13
CA ASP A 513 -19.49 -3.97 -1.23
C ASP A 513 -20.82 -4.42 -0.63
N PRO A 514 -21.40 -5.56 -1.10
CA PRO A 514 -22.72 -5.98 -0.63
C PRO A 514 -22.74 -6.33 0.86
N ARG A 515 -21.60 -6.73 1.42
CA ARG A 515 -21.51 -7.16 2.82
C ARG A 515 -21.41 -5.96 3.73
N ALA A 516 -20.52 -5.02 3.40
CA ALA A 516 -20.39 -3.79 4.16
C ALA A 516 -21.69 -2.99 4.14
N THR A 517 -22.27 -2.74 2.95
CA THR A 517 -23.56 -2.04 2.86
C THR A 517 -24.66 -2.79 3.62
N GLY A 518 -24.71 -4.13 3.54
CA GLY A 518 -25.65 -4.94 4.31
C GLY A 518 -25.51 -4.76 5.83
N ILE A 519 -24.27 -4.81 6.35
CA ILE A 519 -23.98 -4.54 7.77
C ILE A 519 -24.41 -3.12 8.14
N PHE A 520 -24.14 -2.13 7.28
CA PHE A 520 -24.52 -0.74 7.52
C PHE A 520 -26.04 -0.56 7.58
N VAL A 521 -26.81 -1.22 6.71
CA VAL A 521 -28.28 -1.20 6.74
C VAL A 521 -28.83 -1.74 8.07
N VAL A 522 -28.28 -2.86 8.56
CA VAL A 522 -28.66 -3.43 9.85
C VAL A 522 -28.31 -2.48 11.00
N VAL A 523 -27.13 -1.86 10.96
CA VAL A 523 -26.71 -0.84 11.93
C VAL A 523 -27.63 0.38 11.90
N CYS A 524 -28.05 0.86 10.73
CA CYS A 524 -29.02 1.95 10.60
C CYS A 524 -30.38 1.59 11.22
N LEU A 525 -30.87 0.37 10.99
CA LEU A 525 -32.12 -0.10 11.58
C LEU A 525 -32.02 -0.16 13.11
N PHE A 526 -30.95 -0.76 13.63
CA PHE A 526 -30.72 -0.86 15.07
C PHE A 526 -30.53 0.53 15.70
N ALA A 527 -29.76 1.41 15.07
CA ALA A 527 -29.57 2.78 15.54
C ALA A 527 -30.90 3.56 15.59
N SER A 528 -31.79 3.36 14.60
CA SER A 528 -33.12 3.96 14.61
C SER A 528 -33.93 3.53 15.84
N LEU A 529 -33.93 2.24 16.16
CA LEU A 529 -34.61 1.70 17.36
C LEU A 529 -33.98 2.25 18.66
N VAL A 530 -32.66 2.26 18.76
CA VAL A 530 -31.95 2.77 19.96
C VAL A 530 -32.23 4.26 20.17
N PHE A 531 -32.11 5.09 19.13
CA PHE A 531 -32.37 6.52 19.26
C PHE A 531 -33.85 6.83 19.50
N TYR A 532 -34.76 5.93 19.15
CA TYR A 532 -36.19 6.08 19.45
C TYR A 532 -36.46 5.89 20.94
N VAL A 533 -35.78 4.92 21.57
CA VAL A 533 -35.93 4.61 23.00
C VAL A 533 -35.09 5.52 23.90
N VAL A 534 -33.87 5.87 23.47
CA VAL A 534 -32.92 6.65 24.27
C VAL A 534 -33.13 8.14 24.06
N PRO A 535 -33.42 8.93 25.12
CA PRO A 535 -33.54 10.37 24.99
C PRO A 535 -32.27 11.02 24.44
N PHE A 536 -32.42 11.96 23.51
CA PHE A 536 -31.28 12.67 22.88
C PHE A 536 -30.28 13.24 23.90
N LYS A 537 -30.79 13.80 25.02
CA LYS A 537 -29.96 14.35 26.10
C LYS A 537 -29.04 13.30 26.72
N ALA A 538 -29.54 12.07 26.95
CA ALA A 538 -28.76 10.98 27.51
C ALA A 538 -27.67 10.51 26.54
N PHE A 539 -27.97 10.48 25.24
CA PHE A 539 -26.98 10.18 24.20
C PHE A 539 -25.86 11.23 24.14
N VAL A 540 -26.19 12.53 24.17
CA VAL A 540 -25.19 13.61 24.16
C VAL A 540 -24.32 13.54 25.42
N LEU A 541 -24.91 13.32 26.60
CA LEU A 541 -24.17 13.18 27.84
C LEU A 541 -23.24 11.96 27.82
N GLY A 542 -23.75 10.80 27.42
CA GLY A 542 -22.97 9.56 27.33
C GLY A 542 -21.84 9.63 26.31
N SER A 543 -22.09 10.19 25.13
CA SER A 543 -21.06 10.40 24.11
C SER A 543 -20.00 11.41 24.55
N GLY A 544 -20.40 12.49 25.22
CA GLY A 544 -19.48 13.47 25.80
C GLY A 544 -18.56 12.85 26.85
N LEU A 545 -19.11 12.09 27.80
CA LEU A 545 -18.33 11.37 28.81
C LEU A 545 -17.39 10.32 28.19
N TYR A 546 -17.85 9.59 27.17
CA TYR A 546 -17.02 8.62 26.45
C TYR A 546 -15.86 9.27 25.69
N TYR A 547 -16.07 10.46 25.10
CA TYR A 547 -15.03 11.21 24.41
C TYR A 547 -14.00 11.81 25.39
N LEU A 548 -14.49 12.36 26.50
CA LEU A 548 -13.66 12.94 27.56
C LEU A 548 -13.06 11.90 28.51
N ARG A 549 -13.27 10.60 28.25
CA ARG A 549 -12.75 9.54 29.12
C ARG A 549 -11.23 9.61 29.28
N HIS A 550 -10.78 9.24 30.48
CA HIS A 550 -9.37 9.25 30.85
C HIS A 550 -8.52 8.43 29.86
N PRO A 551 -7.30 8.87 29.49
CA PRO A 551 -6.45 8.18 28.52
C PRO A 551 -6.24 6.68 28.79
N ARG A 552 -6.20 6.26 30.07
CA ARG A 552 -6.11 4.83 30.46
C ARG A 552 -7.25 3.94 29.94
N PHE A 553 -8.42 4.52 29.66
CA PHE A 553 -9.57 3.81 29.10
C PHE A 553 -9.69 4.01 27.58
N ARG A 554 -8.75 4.72 26.94
CA ARG A 554 -8.72 4.87 25.49
C ARG A 554 -7.97 3.67 24.92
N ASP A 555 -8.57 3.03 23.93
CA ASP A 555 -7.90 1.97 23.19
C ASP A 555 -6.85 2.58 22.26
N ASP A 556 -5.66 1.96 22.18
CA ASP A 556 -4.60 2.35 21.25
C ASP A 556 -4.95 2.02 19.79
N MET A 557 -6.07 1.32 19.57
CA MET A 557 -6.52 0.85 18.27
C MET A 557 -7.60 1.75 17.68
N PRO A 558 -7.65 1.89 16.34
CA PRO A 558 -8.72 2.61 15.68
C PRO A 558 -10.09 2.03 16.03
N SER A 559 -11.07 2.93 16.21
CA SER A 559 -12.43 2.55 16.57
C SER A 559 -13.11 1.73 15.48
N VAL A 560 -14.09 0.90 15.87
CA VAL A 560 -14.83 0.02 14.96
C VAL A 560 -15.43 0.77 13.75
N PRO A 561 -16.07 1.96 13.90
CA PRO A 561 -16.60 2.69 12.75
C PRO A 561 -15.50 3.15 11.78
N VAL A 562 -14.33 3.55 12.30
CA VAL A 562 -13.19 3.96 11.47
C VAL A 562 -12.61 2.77 10.71
N ASN A 563 -12.50 1.60 11.35
CA ASN A 563 -12.06 0.36 10.69
C ASN A 563 -13.02 -0.04 9.57
N PHE A 564 -14.31 -0.04 9.86
CA PHE A 564 -15.35 -0.35 8.89
C PHE A 564 -15.28 0.59 7.69
N PHE A 565 -15.16 1.91 7.91
CA PHE A 565 -15.09 2.89 6.83
C PHE A 565 -13.82 2.75 5.98
N ARG A 566 -12.66 2.53 6.59
CA ARG A 566 -11.38 2.35 5.87
C ARG A 566 -11.37 1.12 4.96
N ARG A 567 -12.19 0.12 5.27
CA ARG A 567 -12.33 -1.14 4.53
C ARG A 567 -13.21 -1.03 3.27
N LEU A 568 -13.99 0.05 3.15
CA LEU A 568 -14.83 0.28 1.97
C LEU A 568 -13.97 0.49 0.71
N PRO A 569 -14.43 -0.01 -0.45
CA PRO A 569 -13.64 0.00 -1.69
C PRO A 569 -13.62 1.38 -2.36
N PRO A 570 -12.46 2.06 -2.46
CA PRO A 570 -12.30 3.24 -3.32
C PRO A 570 -12.26 2.84 -4.81
N LEU A 571 -12.46 3.79 -5.72
CA LEU A 571 -12.26 3.61 -7.17
C LEU A 571 -10.78 3.64 -7.59
N SER A 572 -9.85 3.95 -6.67
CA SER A 572 -8.41 4.01 -6.97
C SER A 572 -7.85 2.73 -7.60
N ASP A 573 -8.44 1.57 -7.28
CA ASP A 573 -7.99 0.27 -7.80
C ASP A 573 -8.20 0.13 -9.32
N GLN A 574 -9.15 0.88 -9.86
CA GLN A 574 -9.53 0.91 -11.28
C GLN A 574 -8.73 1.94 -12.08
N ILE A 575 -7.74 2.60 -11.45
CA ILE A 575 -6.83 3.52 -12.13
C ILE A 575 -5.63 2.74 -12.67
N LEU A 576 -5.28 3.02 -13.93
CA LEU A 576 -4.11 2.51 -14.66
C LEU A 576 -2.80 3.15 -14.23
#